data_AF-A0A6A6DDV5-F1
#
_entry.id   AF-A0A6A6DDV5-F1
#
_cell.length_a   1.000
_cell.length_b   1.000
_cell.length_c   1.000
_cell.angle_alpha   90.00
_cell.angle_beta   90.00
_cell.angle_gamma   90.00
#
_symmetry.space_group_name_H-M   'P 1'
#
loop_
_entity.id
_entity.type
_entity.pdbx_description
1 polymer ?
#
loop_
_entity_poly.entity_id
_entity_poly.type
_entity_poly.pdbx_seq_one_letter_code
_entity_poly.pdbx_strand_id
1 'polypeptide(L)'
;MSRARTWTKYWQILEYCFESNILLCRIPSHTSHKLQPCDTGVFGPLKAAYRDEVERLYRVGANTVGKEHFTSLYSPTREKALTSRNIKAGWIKAGLFPFNTDRVLRDI
;
A
#
# COMPACT_ATOMS: atom_id res chain seq x y z
N MET A 1 6.41 23.36 19.46
CA MET A 1 4.94 23.20 19.55
C MET A 1 4.33 22.30 18.45
N SER A 2 4.97 21.19 18.04
CA SER A 2 4.44 20.26 17.01
C SER A 2 4.01 18.88 17.53
N ARG A 3 4.59 18.40 18.65
CA ARG A 3 4.30 17.05 19.19
C ARG A 3 2.89 16.86 19.75
N ALA A 4 2.30 17.87 20.38
CA ALA A 4 0.98 17.73 21.02
C ALA A 4 -0.14 17.40 20.01
N ARG A 5 -0.06 17.95 18.79
CA ARG A 5 -1.10 17.83 17.76
C ARG A 5 -1.15 16.43 17.12
N THR A 6 -0.03 15.71 17.10
CA THR A 6 0.05 14.35 16.55
C THR A 6 -0.51 13.28 17.50
N TRP A 7 -0.37 13.45 18.81
CA TRP A 7 -0.89 12.49 19.80
C TRP A 7 -2.41 12.50 19.87
N THR A 8 -3.04 13.67 19.76
CA THR A 8 -4.50 13.80 19.72
C THR A 8 -5.10 13.00 18.56
N LYS A 9 -4.47 13.04 17.38
CA LYS A 9 -4.92 12.27 16.21
C LYS A 9 -4.74 10.77 16.37
N TYR A 10 -3.65 10.34 17.01
CA TYR A 10 -3.41 8.91 17.26
C TYR A 10 -4.43 8.34 18.23
N TRP A 11 -4.73 9.07 19.30
CA TRP A 11 -5.74 8.68 20.28
C TRP A 11 -7.13 8.55 19.65
N GLN A 12 -7.53 9.51 18.82
CA GLN A 12 -8.79 9.47 18.08
C GLN A 12 -8.91 8.23 17.17
N ILE A 13 -7.81 7.81 16.53
CA ILE A 13 -7.81 6.59 15.70
C ILE A 13 -7.94 5.33 16.57
N LEU A 14 -7.25 5.29 17.73
CA LEU A 14 -7.36 4.15 18.64
C LEU A 14 -8.77 4.00 19.22
N GLU A 15 -9.37 5.11 19.65
CA GLU A 15 -10.77 5.14 20.13
C GLU A 15 -11.71 4.64 19.03
N TYR A 16 -11.60 5.19 17.81
CA TYR A 16 -12.42 4.74 16.68
C TYR A 16 -12.26 3.24 16.38
N CYS A 17 -11.02 2.74 16.36
CA CYS A 17 -10.76 1.32 16.15
C CYS A 17 -11.35 0.45 17.26
N PHE A 18 -11.25 0.90 18.52
CA PHE A 18 -11.83 0.19 19.67
C PHE A 18 -13.35 0.15 19.60
N GLU A 19 -14.00 1.29 19.38
CA GLU A 19 -15.46 1.41 19.25
C GLU A 19 -16.01 0.64 18.04
N SER A 20 -15.24 0.58 16.95
CA SER A 20 -15.64 -0.11 15.71
C SER A 20 -15.23 -1.58 15.67
N ASN A 21 -14.67 -2.14 16.75
CA ASN A 21 -14.16 -3.52 16.80
C ASN A 21 -13.14 -3.84 15.68
N ILE A 22 -12.25 -2.89 15.39
CA ILE A 22 -11.16 -3.03 14.42
C ILE A 22 -9.87 -3.36 15.17
N LEU A 23 -9.31 -4.55 14.91
CA LEU A 23 -8.01 -4.92 15.46
C LEU A 23 -6.89 -4.15 14.74
N LEU A 24 -6.19 -3.29 15.48
CA LEU A 24 -5.04 -2.55 14.96
C LEU A 24 -3.75 -3.38 15.09
N CYS A 25 -3.19 -3.81 13.96
CA CYS A 25 -1.89 -4.48 13.93
C CYS A 25 -0.74 -3.47 13.86
N ARG A 26 0.08 -3.40 14.91
CA ARG A 26 1.31 -2.58 14.93
C ARG A 26 2.50 -3.41 14.43
N ILE A 27 3.26 -2.84 13.50
CA ILE A 27 4.55 -3.40 13.05
C ILE A 27 5.73 -2.74 13.76
N PRO A 28 6.86 -3.44 13.98
CA PRO A 28 8.09 -2.83 14.48
C PRO A 28 8.61 -1.70 13.58
N SER A 29 9.39 -0.77 14.15
CA SER A 29 9.96 0.34 13.36
C SER A 29 10.82 -0.18 12.20
N HIS A 30 10.80 0.54 11.08
CA HIS A 30 11.57 0.24 9.86
C HIS A 30 11.29 -1.12 9.20
N THR A 31 10.16 -1.78 9.52
CA THR A 31 9.81 -3.09 8.96
C THR A 31 8.71 -3.07 7.89
N SER A 32 8.26 -1.90 7.42
CA SER A 32 7.17 -1.80 6.43
C SER A 32 7.46 -2.59 5.16
N HIS A 33 8.70 -2.47 4.65
CA HIS A 33 9.19 -3.20 3.48
C HIS A 33 9.21 -4.73 3.63
N LYS A 34 8.96 -5.26 4.84
CA LYS A 34 8.86 -6.71 5.13
C LYS A 34 7.45 -7.13 5.53
N LEU A 35 6.82 -6.36 6.42
CA LEU A 35 5.58 -6.77 7.08
C LEU A 35 4.33 -6.13 6.49
N GLN A 36 4.42 -5.08 5.66
CA GLN A 36 3.24 -4.50 5.03
C GLN A 36 2.95 -5.17 3.69
N PRO A 37 1.84 -5.93 3.53
CA PRO A 37 1.50 -6.62 2.29
C PRO A 37 1.43 -5.69 1.08
N CYS A 38 1.00 -4.44 1.30
CA CYS A 38 0.94 -3.43 0.26
C CYS A 38 2.34 -3.11 -0.29
N ASP A 39 3.32 -2.90 0.58
CA ASP A 39 4.70 -2.59 0.18
C ASP A 39 5.40 -3.79 -0.46
N THR A 40 5.17 -5.00 0.06
CA THR A 40 5.88 -6.20 -0.40
C THR A 40 5.35 -6.79 -1.70
N GLY A 41 4.06 -6.59 -2.01
CA GLY A 41 3.38 -7.26 -3.13
C GLY A 41 2.49 -6.40 -4.01
N VAL A 42 1.84 -5.35 -3.51
CA VAL A 42 0.80 -4.62 -4.27
C VAL A 42 1.32 -3.36 -4.95
N PHE A 43 2.15 -2.57 -4.26
CA PHE A 43 2.60 -1.28 -4.75
C PHE A 43 3.62 -1.38 -5.89
N GLY A 44 4.38 -2.47 -5.98
CA GLY A 44 5.26 -2.72 -7.13
C GLY A 44 4.47 -2.83 -8.44
N PRO A 45 3.55 -3.81 -8.57
CA PRO A 45 2.67 -3.93 -9.74
C PRO A 45 1.84 -2.68 -10.02
N LEU A 46 1.35 -2.00 -8.98
CA LEU A 46 0.59 -0.76 -9.12
C LEU A 46 1.41 0.36 -9.75
N LYS A 47 2.65 0.57 -9.31
CA LYS A 47 3.56 1.56 -9.90
C LYS A 47 3.91 1.24 -11.35
N ALA A 48 4.12 -0.04 -11.67
CA ALA A 48 4.38 -0.48 -13.03
C ALA A 48 3.18 -0.20 -13.95
N ALA A 49 1.99 -0.66 -13.57
CA ALA A 49 0.77 -0.41 -14.35
C ALA A 49 0.46 1.09 -14.49
N TYR A 50 0.72 1.90 -13.44
CA TYR A 50 0.56 3.35 -13.51
C TYR A 50 1.51 3.97 -14.53
N ARG A 51 2.78 3.54 -14.52
CA ARG A 51 3.77 3.99 -15.51
C ARG A 51 3.30 3.67 -16.93
N ASP A 52 2.75 2.47 -17.16
CA ASP A 52 2.25 2.09 -18.48
C ASP A 52 1.10 3.00 -18.95
N GLU A 53 0.15 3.35 -18.08
CA GLU A 53 -0.95 4.27 -18.42
C GLU A 53 -0.43 5.70 -18.68
N VAL A 54 0.56 6.16 -17.90
CA VAL A 54 1.23 7.44 -18.12
C VAL A 54 1.93 7.46 -19.48
N GLU A 55 2.71 6.43 -19.82
CA GLU A 55 3.37 6.30 -21.12
C GLU A 55 2.36 6.26 -22.27
N ARG A 56 1.23 5.56 -22.10
CA ARG A 56 0.15 5.55 -23.09
C ARG A 56 -0.41 6.94 -23.33
N LEU A 57 -0.62 7.72 -22.26
CA LEU A 57 -1.13 9.09 -22.34
C LEU A 57 -0.15 10.02 -23.09
N TYR A 58 1.16 9.88 -22.86
CA TYR A 58 2.17 10.59 -23.64
C TYR A 58 2.13 10.24 -25.14
N ARG A 59 1.94 8.96 -25.48
CA ARG A 59 1.87 8.50 -26.89
C ARG A 59 0.67 9.07 -27.66
N VAL A 60 -0.43 9.40 -26.99
CA VAL A 60 -1.61 10.04 -27.60
C VAL A 60 -1.53 11.57 -27.61
N GLY A 61 -0.39 12.15 -27.24
CA GLY A 61 -0.10 13.58 -27.44
C GLY A 61 -0.22 14.44 -26.19
N ALA A 62 -0.33 13.86 -24.99
CA ALA A 62 -0.20 14.64 -23.77
C ALA A 62 1.25 15.13 -23.59
N ASN A 63 1.43 16.39 -23.20
CA ASN A 63 2.75 16.97 -22.93
C ASN A 63 3.16 16.87 -21.45
N THR A 64 2.19 16.81 -20.54
CA THR A 64 2.41 16.76 -19.09
C THR A 64 1.33 15.92 -18.42
N VAL A 65 1.70 15.13 -17.42
CA VAL A 65 0.76 14.44 -16.53
C VAL A 65 0.68 15.16 -15.19
N GLY A 66 -0.45 15.82 -14.94
CA GLY A 66 -0.77 16.51 -13.69
C GLY A 66 -1.74 15.75 -12.78
N LYS A 67 -2.13 16.38 -11.66
CA LYS A 67 -3.02 15.80 -10.65
C LYS A 67 -4.43 15.52 -11.19
N GLU A 68 -4.89 16.33 -12.13
CA GLU A 68 -6.16 16.21 -12.84
C GLU A 68 -6.28 14.89 -13.63
N HIS A 69 -5.14 14.31 -14.04
CA HIS A 69 -5.08 13.03 -14.73
C HIS A 69 -5.04 11.84 -13.77
N PHE A 70 -4.84 12.06 -12.47
CA PHE A 70 -4.58 10.98 -11.52
C PHE A 70 -5.72 9.97 -11.50
N THR A 71 -6.96 10.41 -11.35
CA THR A 71 -8.12 9.51 -11.22
C THR A 71 -8.33 8.67 -12.48
N SER A 72 -8.19 9.26 -13.67
CA SER A 72 -8.40 8.56 -14.94
C SER A 72 -7.30 7.53 -15.23
N LEU A 73 -6.05 7.81 -14.82
CA LEU A 73 -4.94 6.86 -14.93
C LEU A 73 -4.98 5.79 -13.83
N TYR A 74 -5.40 6.17 -12.62
CA TYR A 74 -5.41 5.28 -11.46
C TYR A 74 -6.51 4.23 -11.54
N SER A 75 -7.69 4.55 -12.08
CA SER A 75 -8.81 3.59 -12.17
C SER A 75 -8.41 2.29 -12.91
N PRO A 76 -7.93 2.32 -14.17
CA PRO A 76 -7.51 1.11 -14.87
C PRO A 76 -6.26 0.47 -14.27
N THR A 77 -5.35 1.28 -13.73
CA THR A 77 -4.16 0.80 -13.02
C THR A 77 -4.51 -0.04 -11.80
N ARG A 78 -5.50 0.40 -11.01
CA ARG A 78 -5.97 -0.29 -9.82
C ARG A 78 -6.52 -1.66 -10.17
N GLU A 79 -7.31 -1.78 -11.24
CA GLU A 79 -7.88 -3.06 -11.69
C GLU A 79 -6.80 -4.05 -12.12
N LYS A 80 -5.77 -3.58 -12.83
CA LYS A 80 -4.61 -4.40 -13.24
C LYS A 80 -3.76 -4.86 -12.05
N ALA A 81 -3.60 -4.02 -11.03
CA ALA A 81 -2.66 -4.27 -9.95
C ALA A 81 -3.27 -4.93 -8.71
N LEU A 82 -4.48 -4.55 -8.28
CA LEU A 82 -5.14 -5.06 -7.07
C LEU A 82 -5.91 -6.36 -7.34
N THR A 83 -5.24 -7.31 -8.00
CA THR A 83 -5.80 -8.64 -8.25
C THR A 83 -5.74 -9.49 -6.98
N SER A 84 -6.65 -10.47 -6.85
CA SER A 84 -6.60 -11.43 -5.73
C SER A 84 -5.26 -12.16 -5.65
N ARG A 85 -4.61 -12.40 -6.80
CA ARG A 85 -3.27 -12.98 -6.88
C ARG A 85 -2.22 -12.11 -6.21
N ASN A 86 -2.15 -10.83 -6.57
CA ASN A 86 -1.16 -9.89 -6.02
C ASN A 86 -1.40 -9.63 -4.53
N ILE A 87 -2.66 -9.51 -4.12
CA ILE A 87 -3.03 -9.34 -2.71
C ILE A 87 -2.56 -10.55 -1.90
N LYS A 88 -2.95 -11.77 -2.30
CA LYS A 88 -2.52 -13.00 -1.61
C LYS A 88 -1.00 -13.14 -1.60
N ALA A 89 -0.32 -12.84 -2.70
CA ALA A 89 1.14 -12.88 -2.76
C ALA A 89 1.80 -11.90 -1.77
N GLY A 90 1.25 -10.70 -1.60
CA GLY A 90 1.72 -9.73 -0.60
C GLY A 90 1.59 -10.25 0.84
N TRP A 91 0.45 -10.86 1.18
CA TRP A 91 0.21 -11.45 2.49
C TRP A 91 1.15 -12.64 2.79
N ILE A 92 1.33 -13.51 1.80
CA ILE A 92 2.25 -14.65 1.89
C ILE A 92 3.67 -14.12 2.07
N LYS A 93 4.10 -13.15 1.27
CA LYS A 93 5.45 -12.58 1.34
C LYS A 93 5.72 -11.87 2.66
N ALA A 94 4.72 -11.20 3.22
CA ALA A 94 4.81 -10.60 4.55
C ALA A 94 4.83 -11.62 5.70
N GLY A 95 4.65 -12.92 5.40
CA GLY A 95 4.61 -13.98 6.41
C GLY A 95 3.43 -13.88 7.37
N LEU A 96 2.43 -13.07 7.04
CA LEU A 96 1.26 -12.82 7.89
C LEU A 96 0.12 -13.80 7.60
N PHE A 97 -0.03 -14.21 6.34
CA PHE A 97 -1.04 -15.21 5.97
C PHE A 97 -0.62 -16.06 4.75
N PRO A 98 -0.48 -17.39 4.90
CA PRO A 98 -0.46 -18.10 6.19
C PRO A 98 0.71 -17.59 7.05
N PHE A 99 0.56 -17.63 8.37
CA PHE A 99 1.57 -17.13 9.30
C PHE A 99 2.86 -17.95 9.17
N ASN A 100 3.97 -17.30 8.84
CA ASN A 100 5.27 -17.92 8.64
C ASN A 100 6.40 -16.90 8.89
N THR A 101 7.04 -17.02 10.04
CA THR A 101 8.14 -16.13 10.46
C THR A 101 9.40 -16.35 9.64
N ASP A 102 9.73 -17.59 9.28
CA ASP A 102 10.96 -17.92 8.54
C ASP A 102 11.03 -17.18 7.20
N ARG A 103 9.89 -17.01 6.55
CA ARG A 103 9.80 -16.27 5.28
C ARG A 103 10.22 -14.80 5.42
N VAL A 104 10.01 -14.19 6.58
CA VAL A 104 10.42 -12.80 6.86
C VAL A 104 11.87 -12.73 7.35
N LEU A 105 12.30 -13.73 8.12
CA LEU A 105 13.63 -13.75 8.75
C LEU A 105 14.76 -14.18 7.81
N ARG A 106 14.47 -14.92 6.73
CA ARG A 106 15.47 -15.35 5.73
C ARG A 106 16.23 -14.20 5.06
N ASP A 107 15.60 -13.03 5.01
CA ASP A 107 16.15 -11.83 4.34
C ASP A 107 16.62 -10.76 5.35
N ILE A 108 16.84 -11.13 6.62
CA ILE A 108 17.51 -10.30 7.65
C ILE A 108 18.98 -10.71 7.69
#